data_AF-A0A7H8R0A6-F1
#
_entry.id   AF-A0A7H8R0A6-F1
#
_cell.length_a   1.000
_cell.length_b   1.000
_cell.length_c   1.000
_cell.angle_alpha   90.00
_cell.angle_beta   90.00
_cell.angle_gamma   90.00
#
_symmetry.space_group_name_H-M   'P 1'
#
loop_
_entity.id
_entity.type
_entity.pdbx_description
1 polymer ?
#
loop_
_entity_poly.entity_id
_entity_poly.type
_entity_poly.pdbx_seq_one_letter_code
_entity_poly.pdbx_strand_id
1 'polypeptide(L)'
;MGKTGKLKKKSDSLHSRAARREMSPSADVDKSLRSMPRVEAEPKQSVIHTVHANAGISKKKSKGKALTRAQRLRQQKSIERAESVMDQLETKVSKSIGRAKVVNARRAQWEDLNTKNEAAVKILQETQDDDEEEMEDEKPSKTTTNSHQPIVSHAGGNTIPPDSHGIIDEDDEIT
;
A
#
# COMPACT_ATOMS: atom_id res chain seq x y z
N MET A 1 -11.79 1.76 18.75
CA MET A 1 -11.81 0.28 18.67
C MET A 1 -12.98 -0.13 17.80
N GLY A 2 -12.73 -0.82 16.68
CA GLY A 2 -13.80 -1.24 15.75
C GLY A 2 -14.71 -2.30 16.38
N LYS A 3 -16.01 -2.24 16.09
CA LYS A 3 -17.01 -3.22 16.55
C LYS A 3 -16.70 -4.58 15.92
N THR A 4 -16.40 -5.60 16.73
CA THR A 4 -16.19 -6.97 16.23
C THR A 4 -17.53 -7.62 15.90
N GLY A 5 -17.59 -8.31 14.75
CA GLY A 5 -18.82 -8.97 14.28
C GLY A 5 -19.28 -10.11 15.19
N LYS A 6 -20.58 -10.40 15.17
CA LYS A 6 -21.22 -11.46 15.98
C LYS A 6 -20.61 -12.83 15.61
N LEU A 7 -19.93 -13.47 16.57
CA LEU A 7 -19.36 -14.80 16.41
C LEU A 7 -20.48 -15.83 16.22
N LYS A 8 -20.53 -16.52 15.08
CA LYS A 8 -21.44 -17.65 14.87
C LYS A 8 -21.01 -18.80 15.79
N LYS A 9 -21.92 -19.27 16.65
CA LYS A 9 -21.73 -20.51 17.41
C LYS A 9 -21.73 -21.68 16.42
N LYS A 10 -20.64 -22.45 16.39
CA LYS A 10 -20.55 -23.68 15.59
C LYS A 10 -21.40 -24.75 16.28
N SER A 11 -22.20 -25.48 15.50
CA SER A 11 -22.94 -26.64 16.01
C SER A 11 -21.96 -27.68 16.54
N ASP A 12 -22.21 -28.20 17.73
CA ASP A 12 -21.37 -29.24 18.31
C ASP A 12 -21.40 -30.49 17.44
N SER A 13 -20.23 -30.98 17.06
CA SER A 13 -20.08 -32.19 16.24
C SER A 13 -20.43 -33.43 17.07
N LEU A 14 -21.19 -34.35 16.46
CA LEU A 14 -21.60 -35.63 17.06
C LEU A 14 -20.42 -36.46 17.59
N HIS A 15 -19.24 -36.31 16.99
CA HIS A 15 -18.03 -37.05 17.36
C HIS A 15 -17.06 -36.25 18.27
N SER A 16 -17.46 -35.04 18.70
CA SER A 16 -16.63 -34.20 19.56
C SER A 16 -16.45 -34.85 20.94
N ARG A 17 -15.31 -34.55 21.57
CA ARG A 17 -15.04 -34.94 22.96
C ARG A 17 -16.09 -34.42 23.93
N ALA A 18 -16.73 -33.27 23.64
CA ALA A 18 -17.84 -32.74 24.43
C ALA A 18 -19.07 -33.66 24.35
N ALA A 19 -19.46 -34.10 23.15
CA ALA A 19 -20.59 -35.04 22.98
C ALA A 19 -20.36 -36.37 23.73
N ARG A 20 -19.12 -36.90 23.70
CA ARG A 20 -18.78 -38.12 24.45
C ARG A 20 -18.76 -37.92 25.97
N ARG A 21 -18.61 -36.68 26.45
CA ARG A 21 -18.70 -36.33 27.88
C ARG A 21 -20.15 -36.22 28.34
N GLU A 22 -21.05 -35.69 27.50
CA GLU A 22 -22.49 -35.66 27.79
C GLU A 22 -23.09 -37.08 27.88
N MET A 23 -22.60 -38.05 27.08
CA MET A 23 -23.00 -39.45 27.17
C MET A 23 -22.30 -40.25 28.30
N SER A 24 -21.51 -39.60 29.17
CA SER A 24 -20.90 -40.26 30.32
C SER A 24 -21.91 -40.34 31.48
N PRO A 25 -22.13 -41.50 32.12
CA PRO A 25 -23.08 -41.66 33.24
C PRO A 25 -22.83 -40.76 34.47
N SER A 26 -21.70 -40.03 34.51
CA SER A 26 -21.36 -39.08 35.58
C SER A 26 -21.81 -37.63 35.33
N ALA A 27 -22.45 -37.34 34.19
CA ALA A 27 -22.87 -36.00 33.81
C ALA A 27 -24.30 -35.63 34.24
N ASP A 28 -25.12 -36.61 34.63
CA ASP A 28 -26.48 -36.35 35.15
C ASP A 28 -26.45 -36.05 36.65
N VAL A 29 -25.72 -35.00 37.02
CA VAL A 29 -25.80 -34.43 38.37
C VAL A 29 -27.05 -33.56 38.40
N ASP A 30 -27.93 -33.81 39.36
CA ASP A 30 -29.21 -33.13 39.55
C ASP A 30 -29.10 -31.62 39.36
N LYS A 31 -29.71 -31.10 38.29
CA LYS A 31 -29.74 -29.67 37.96
C LYS A 31 -30.72 -28.89 38.86
N SER A 32 -31.25 -29.51 39.91
CA SER A 32 -32.14 -28.91 40.90
C SER A 32 -31.49 -27.76 41.68
N LEU A 33 -30.15 -27.75 41.79
CA LEU A 33 -29.40 -26.65 42.40
C LEU A 33 -29.20 -25.44 41.46
N ARG A 34 -29.60 -25.55 40.18
CA ARG A 34 -29.48 -24.48 39.17
C ARG A 34 -30.66 -23.51 39.21
N SER A 35 -31.82 -23.96 39.70
CA SER A 35 -33.06 -23.16 39.77
C SER A 35 -33.23 -22.40 41.08
N MET A 36 -32.39 -22.66 42.09
CA MET A 36 -32.45 -21.89 43.32
C MET A 36 -31.94 -20.46 43.08
N PRO A 37 -32.68 -19.42 43.53
CA PRO A 37 -32.23 -18.05 43.42
C PRO A 37 -30.93 -17.89 44.18
N ARG A 38 -29.91 -17.38 43.49
CA ARG A 38 -28.62 -17.08 44.12
C ARG A 38 -28.84 -15.93 45.10
N VAL A 39 -28.41 -16.11 46.35
CA VAL A 39 -28.39 -15.03 47.34
C VAL A 39 -27.54 -13.88 46.77
N GLU A 40 -28.20 -12.78 46.43
CA GLU A 40 -27.58 -11.55 45.93
C GLU A 40 -26.57 -11.07 46.99
N ALA A 41 -25.29 -11.14 46.65
CA ALA A 41 -24.26 -10.55 47.49
C ALA A 41 -24.23 -9.04 47.22
N GLU A 42 -24.20 -8.26 48.30
CA GLU A 42 -24.05 -6.79 48.32
C GLU A 42 -23.16 -6.27 47.17
N PRO A 43 -23.57 -5.21 46.45
CA PRO A 43 -22.80 -4.68 45.33
C PRO A 43 -21.47 -4.14 45.86
N LYS A 44 -20.40 -4.93 45.66
CA LYS A 44 -19.04 -4.51 45.99
C LYS A 44 -18.69 -3.26 45.17
N GLN A 45 -18.54 -2.16 45.89
CA GLN A 45 -18.15 -0.83 45.42
C GLN A 45 -17.06 -0.91 44.33
N SER A 46 -17.29 -0.24 43.20
CA SER A 46 -16.52 -0.28 41.95
C SER A 46 -15.14 0.39 41.99
N VAL A 47 -14.49 0.44 43.16
CA VAL A 47 -13.16 1.07 43.36
C VAL A 47 -12.01 0.15 42.88
N ILE A 48 -12.34 -1.04 42.39
CA ILE A 48 -11.38 -2.08 42.01
C ILE A 48 -10.81 -1.85 40.60
N HIS A 49 -11.39 -0.94 39.80
CA HIS A 49 -11.00 -0.77 38.39
C HIS A 49 -9.73 0.07 38.15
N THR A 50 -9.30 0.89 39.11
CA THR A 50 -8.09 1.74 38.96
C THR A 50 -6.82 1.07 39.50
N VAL A 51 -6.95 0.18 40.50
CA VAL A 51 -5.83 -0.55 41.10
C VAL A 51 -5.29 -1.65 40.17
N HIS A 52 -6.10 -2.17 39.24
CA HIS A 52 -5.70 -3.27 38.36
C HIS A 52 -5.19 -2.88 36.97
N ALA A 53 -5.07 -1.59 36.65
CA ALA A 53 -4.59 -1.18 35.33
C ALA A 53 -3.20 -1.79 35.01
N ASN A 54 -2.36 -2.03 36.03
CA ASN A 54 -1.02 -2.60 35.86
C ASN A 54 -0.62 -3.66 36.92
N ALA A 55 -1.53 -4.08 37.81
CA ALA A 55 -1.16 -4.86 39.01
C ALA A 55 -1.02 -6.39 38.82
N GLY A 56 -1.14 -6.92 37.60
CA GLY A 56 -1.08 -8.39 37.37
C GLY A 56 -0.11 -8.84 36.27
N ILE A 57 0.38 -7.93 35.43
CA ILE A 57 1.22 -8.29 34.27
C ILE A 57 2.59 -7.65 34.45
N SER A 58 3.28 -8.11 35.48
CA SER A 58 4.74 -7.99 35.57
C SER A 58 5.34 -8.95 34.53
N LYS A 59 5.38 -8.55 33.25
CA LYS A 59 6.35 -9.17 32.35
C LYS A 59 7.69 -8.73 32.89
N LYS A 60 8.42 -9.64 33.54
CA LYS A 60 9.82 -9.44 33.87
C LYS A 60 10.46 -8.92 32.59
N LYS A 61 10.79 -7.62 32.52
CA LYS A 61 11.66 -7.12 31.47
C LYS A 61 12.98 -7.83 31.76
N SER A 62 13.18 -8.99 31.16
CA SER A 62 14.42 -9.72 31.36
C SER A 62 15.49 -8.76 30.87
N LYS A 63 16.33 -8.24 31.78
CA LYS A 63 17.60 -7.65 31.39
C LYS A 63 18.20 -8.57 30.33
N GLY A 64 18.52 -7.99 29.17
CA GLY A 64 18.66 -8.71 27.91
C GLY A 64 19.48 -9.98 28.07
N LYS A 65 18.82 -11.14 27.95
CA LYS A 65 19.54 -12.39 27.81
C LYS A 65 20.43 -12.26 26.57
N ALA A 66 21.68 -12.70 26.66
CA ALA A 66 22.56 -12.72 25.50
C ALA A 66 21.85 -13.47 24.37
N LEU A 67 21.78 -12.83 23.20
CA LEU A 67 21.13 -13.41 22.02
C LEU A 67 21.84 -14.72 21.68
N THR A 68 21.07 -15.77 21.41
CA THR A 68 21.64 -17.02 20.90
C THR A 68 22.26 -16.78 19.51
N ARG A 69 23.20 -17.63 19.10
CA ARG A 69 23.81 -17.54 17.76
C ARG A 69 22.76 -17.48 16.64
N ALA A 70 21.73 -18.33 16.72
CA ALA A 70 20.64 -18.34 15.74
C ALA A 70 19.82 -17.04 15.73
N GLN A 71 19.62 -16.41 16.88
CA GLN A 71 18.94 -15.12 16.97
C GLN A 71 19.80 -14.00 16.37
N ARG A 72 21.11 -14.02 16.61
CA ARG A 72 22.05 -13.07 16.01
C ARG A 72 22.09 -13.20 14.49
N LEU A 73 22.14 -14.42 13.95
CA LEU A 73 22.09 -14.64 12.50
C LEU A 73 20.78 -14.14 11.87
N ARG A 74 19.63 -14.34 12.55
CA ARG A 74 18.35 -13.77 12.09
C ARG A 74 18.36 -12.25 12.11
N GLN A 75 18.94 -11.65 13.14
CA GLN A 75 19.06 -10.20 13.25
C GLN A 75 19.96 -9.65 12.14
N GLN A 76 21.12 -10.25 11.90
CA GLN A 76 22.02 -9.87 10.81
C GLN A 76 21.29 -9.93 9.46
N LYS A 77 20.63 -11.04 9.15
CA LYS A 77 19.83 -11.18 7.92
C LYS A 77 18.68 -10.17 7.82
N SER A 78 18.12 -9.72 8.96
CA SER A 78 17.09 -8.67 8.95
C SER A 78 17.67 -7.28 8.67
N ILE A 79 18.89 -7.03 9.14
CA ILE A 79 19.62 -5.78 8.89
C ILE A 79 20.03 -5.72 7.41
N GLU A 80 20.63 -6.79 6.88
CA GLU A 80 20.99 -6.89 5.45
C GLU A 80 19.78 -6.65 4.53
N ARG A 81 18.62 -7.21 4.88
CA ARG A 81 17.39 -6.93 4.12
C ARG A 81 16.95 -5.47 4.25
N ALA A 82 17.04 -4.87 5.43
CA ALA A 82 16.68 -3.47 5.63
C ALA A 82 17.58 -2.54 4.80
N GLU A 83 18.88 -2.82 4.76
CA GLU A 83 19.86 -2.10 3.92
C GLU A 83 19.48 -2.19 2.44
N SER A 84 19.20 -3.39 1.94
CA SER A 84 18.77 -3.55 0.53
C SER A 84 17.48 -2.80 0.18
N VAL A 85 16.54 -2.68 1.13
CA VAL A 85 15.30 -1.94 0.94
C VAL A 85 15.57 -0.43 0.95
N MET A 86 16.48 0.04 1.81
CA MET A 86 16.91 1.43 1.81
C MET A 86 17.51 1.83 0.47
N ASP A 87 18.43 1.04 -0.09
CA ASP A 87 19.04 1.30 -1.40
C ASP A 87 17.97 1.35 -2.51
N GLN A 88 16.99 0.44 -2.48
CA GLN A 88 15.86 0.45 -3.42
C GLN A 88 14.99 1.70 -3.27
N LEU A 89 14.76 2.18 -2.05
CA LEU A 89 13.98 3.39 -1.81
C LEU A 89 14.74 4.62 -2.30
N GLU A 90 16.04 4.72 -2.01
CA GLU A 90 16.88 5.83 -2.47
C GLU A 90 16.95 5.90 -4.00
N THR A 91 17.12 4.76 -4.67
CA THR A 91 17.09 4.70 -6.15
C THR A 91 15.72 5.04 -6.73
N LYS A 92 14.61 4.67 -6.07
CA LYS A 92 13.26 5.06 -6.51
C LYS A 92 12.99 6.56 -6.30
N VAL A 93 13.46 7.12 -5.19
CA VAL A 93 13.32 8.55 -4.87
C VAL A 93 14.15 9.39 -5.84
N SER A 94 15.41 9.02 -6.12
CA SER A 94 16.21 9.75 -7.11
C SER A 94 15.59 9.72 -8.50
N LYS A 95 15.06 8.56 -8.93
CA LYS A 95 14.32 8.43 -10.20
C LYS A 95 13.03 9.24 -10.22
N SER A 96 12.27 9.29 -9.13
CA SER A 96 11.02 10.07 -9.07
C SER A 96 11.29 11.57 -9.12
N ILE A 97 12.30 12.06 -8.41
CA ILE A 97 12.77 13.44 -8.48
C ILE A 97 13.23 13.78 -9.89
N GLY A 98 13.99 12.89 -10.55
CA GLY A 98 14.40 13.07 -11.95
C GLY A 98 13.22 13.23 -12.89
N ARG A 99 12.19 12.37 -12.78
CA ARG A 99 10.95 12.47 -13.57
C ARG A 99 10.19 13.76 -13.28
N ALA A 100 10.09 14.16 -12.02
CA ALA A 100 9.43 15.40 -11.61
C ALA A 100 10.11 16.63 -12.22
N LYS A 101 11.46 16.65 -12.26
CA LYS A 101 12.22 17.71 -12.92
C LYS A 101 11.90 17.81 -14.41
N VAL A 102 11.83 16.67 -15.12
CA VAL A 102 11.49 16.65 -16.56
C VAL A 102 10.06 17.15 -16.80
N VAL A 103 9.09 16.74 -15.99
CA VAL A 103 7.71 17.21 -16.09
C VAL A 103 7.62 18.71 -15.84
N ASN A 104 8.30 19.21 -14.80
CA ASN A 104 8.30 20.64 -14.48
C ASN A 104 9.00 21.47 -15.56
N ALA A 105 10.12 21.01 -16.10
CA ALA A 105 10.82 21.67 -17.20
C ALA A 105 9.95 21.73 -18.47
N ARG A 106 9.29 20.61 -18.81
CA ARG A 106 8.34 20.57 -19.91
C ARG A 106 7.17 21.52 -19.67
N ARG A 107 6.59 21.52 -18.47
CA ARG A 107 5.50 22.44 -18.10
C ARG A 107 5.93 23.89 -18.31
N ALA A 108 7.10 24.30 -17.80
CA ALA A 108 7.61 25.65 -17.99
C ALA A 108 7.75 26.01 -19.47
N GLN A 109 8.31 25.11 -20.30
CA GLN A 109 8.39 25.33 -21.75
C GLN A 109 7.03 25.51 -22.42
N TRP A 110 6.00 24.79 -21.97
CA TRP A 110 4.64 24.95 -22.48
C TRP A 110 3.99 26.26 -22.05
N GLU A 111 4.14 26.65 -20.77
CA GLU A 111 3.64 27.95 -20.27
C GLU A 111 4.34 29.11 -21.01
N ASP A 112 5.65 29.02 -21.26
CA ASP A 112 6.40 30.02 -22.03
C ASP A 112 5.94 30.12 -23.50
N LEU A 113 5.60 29.00 -24.13
CA LEU A 113 5.06 29.00 -25.50
C LEU A 113 3.64 29.55 -25.54
N ASN A 114 2.80 29.17 -24.58
CA ASN A 114 1.42 29.65 -24.49
C ASN A 114 1.37 31.15 -24.20
N THR A 115 2.16 31.64 -23.25
CA THR A 115 2.24 33.08 -22.96
C THR A 115 2.73 33.89 -24.16
N LYS A 116 3.71 33.38 -24.93
CA LYS A 116 4.14 34.01 -26.19
C LYS A 116 3.05 34.00 -27.25
N ASN A 117 2.29 32.90 -27.36
CA ASN A 117 1.19 32.79 -28.32
C ASN A 117 0.02 33.70 -27.92
N GLU A 118 -0.37 33.75 -26.65
CA GLU A 118 -1.37 34.68 -26.12
C GLU A 118 -0.96 36.14 -26.34
N ALA A 119 0.31 36.48 -26.12
CA ALA A 119 0.83 37.82 -26.42
C ALA A 119 0.78 38.12 -27.93
N ALA A 120 1.16 37.16 -28.78
CA ALA A 120 1.10 37.33 -30.24
C ALA A 120 -0.34 37.46 -30.75
N VAL A 121 -1.28 36.67 -30.23
CA VAL A 121 -2.71 36.75 -30.54
C VAL A 121 -3.28 38.09 -30.09
N LYS A 122 -2.91 38.57 -28.90
CA LYS A 122 -3.34 39.88 -28.41
C LYS A 122 -2.83 41.01 -29.30
N ILE A 123 -1.56 40.97 -29.72
CA ILE A 123 -0.99 41.96 -30.64
C ILE A 123 -1.71 41.92 -31.99
N LEU A 124 -1.95 40.73 -32.55
CA LEU A 124 -2.70 40.57 -33.80
C LEU A 124 -4.12 41.12 -33.69
N GLN A 125 -4.81 40.85 -32.59
CA GLN A 125 -6.17 41.35 -32.36
C GLN A 125 -6.18 42.89 -32.20
N GLU A 126 -5.24 43.47 -31.46
CA GLU A 126 -5.13 44.93 -31.31
C GLU A 126 -4.81 45.63 -32.65
N THR A 127 -3.95 45.03 -33.50
CA THR A 127 -3.70 45.55 -34.84
C THR A 127 -4.88 45.37 -35.80
N GLN A 128 -5.69 44.34 -35.59
CA GLN A 128 -6.83 44.05 -36.44
C GLN A 128 -8.04 44.91 -36.04
N ASP A 129 -8.22 45.20 -34.75
CA ASP A 129 -9.25 46.14 -34.25
C ASP A 129 -8.93 47.60 -34.67
N ASP A 130 -7.65 47.98 -34.81
CA ASP A 130 -7.24 49.30 -35.34
C ASP A 130 -7.40 49.42 -36.87
N ASP A 131 -7.30 48.32 -37.64
CA ASP A 131 -7.47 48.29 -39.11
C ASP A 131 -8.92 47.99 -39.56
N GLU A 132 -9.79 47.45 -38.70
CA GLU A 132 -11.20 47.11 -39.03
C GLU A 132 -12.17 48.31 -38.98
N GLU A 133 -11.75 49.51 -38.53
CA GLU A 133 -12.54 50.74 -38.65
C GLU A 133 -12.48 51.39 -40.06
N GLU A 134 -11.76 50.81 -41.03
CA GLU A 134 -11.65 51.39 -42.40
C GLU A 134 -11.88 50.44 -43.58
N MET A 135 -12.36 49.19 -43.41
CA MET A 135 -12.62 48.30 -44.56
C MET A 135 -13.80 47.32 -44.34
N GLU A 136 -15.04 47.82 -44.35
CA GLU A 136 -16.20 46.99 -44.73
C GLU A 136 -16.27 46.89 -46.26
N ASP A 137 -15.80 45.78 -46.84
CA ASP A 137 -16.57 44.96 -47.78
C ASP A 137 -15.73 43.83 -48.40
N GLU A 138 -16.44 42.76 -48.76
CA GLU A 138 -16.04 41.64 -49.63
C GLU A 138 -15.56 40.32 -48.98
N LYS A 139 -16.50 39.37 -48.94
CA LYS A 139 -16.28 37.92 -48.70
C LYS A 139 -15.43 37.28 -49.81
N PRO A 140 -14.56 36.31 -49.47
CA PRO A 140 -14.61 35.01 -50.18
C PRO A 140 -14.38 33.81 -49.24
N SER A 141 -15.24 32.78 -49.27
CA SER A 141 -15.11 31.57 -50.11
C SER A 141 -14.13 30.49 -49.60
N LYS A 142 -14.73 29.37 -49.16
CA LYS A 142 -14.22 28.00 -48.96
C LYS A 142 -12.84 27.63 -49.55
N THR A 143 -12.00 27.00 -48.71
CA THR A 143 -11.02 25.99 -49.15
C THR A 143 -10.68 24.95 -48.06
N THR A 144 -11.21 23.74 -48.25
CA THR A 144 -10.62 22.41 -47.97
C THR A 144 -9.71 22.22 -46.74
N THR A 145 -10.27 21.66 -45.66
CA THR A 145 -9.51 21.02 -44.57
C THR A 145 -9.03 19.62 -44.99
N ASN A 146 -7.74 19.48 -45.30
CA ASN A 146 -7.08 18.19 -45.43
C ASN A 146 -6.87 17.57 -44.04
N SER A 147 -7.55 16.45 -43.78
CA SER A 147 -7.37 15.61 -42.59
C SER A 147 -6.03 14.88 -42.67
N HIS A 148 -5.04 15.31 -41.87
CA HIS A 148 -3.88 14.49 -41.54
C HIS A 148 -4.12 13.73 -40.24
N GLN A 149 -4.39 12.44 -40.37
CA GLN A 149 -4.34 11.47 -39.28
C GLN A 149 -2.88 11.25 -38.87
N PRO A 150 -2.53 11.21 -37.57
CA PRO A 150 -1.19 10.83 -37.16
C PRO A 150 -0.95 9.32 -37.34
N ILE A 151 0.11 8.99 -38.06
CA ILE A 151 0.64 7.63 -38.21
C ILE A 151 1.11 7.13 -36.84
N VAL A 152 0.40 6.14 -36.29
CA VAL A 152 0.80 5.46 -35.05
C VAL A 152 1.84 4.40 -35.40
N SER A 153 3.12 4.78 -35.39
CA SER A 153 4.23 3.83 -35.48
C SER A 153 4.31 3.00 -34.20
N HIS A 154 3.71 1.81 -34.24
CA HIS A 154 3.96 0.76 -33.26
C HIS A 154 5.34 0.15 -33.53
N ALA A 155 6.38 0.71 -32.92
CA ALA A 155 7.72 0.14 -32.92
C ALA A 155 8.16 -0.11 -31.48
N GLY A 156 8.43 -1.38 -31.15
CA GLY A 156 9.06 -1.75 -29.89
C GLY A 156 8.56 -3.07 -29.32
N GLY A 157 8.71 -4.14 -30.10
CA GLY A 157 8.57 -5.50 -29.60
C GLY A 157 9.55 -5.76 -28.45
N ASN A 158 9.02 -6.42 -27.42
CA ASN A 158 9.73 -6.82 -26.22
C ASN A 158 10.67 -8.00 -26.59
N THR A 159 11.94 -7.74 -26.86
CA THR A 159 12.96 -8.80 -27.02
C THR A 159 13.77 -8.93 -25.75
N ILE A 160 13.48 -9.99 -25.00
CA ILE A 160 14.24 -10.50 -23.87
C ILE A 160 15.61 -10.96 -24.40
N PRO A 161 16.75 -10.51 -23.85
CA PRO A 161 18.06 -11.07 -24.22
C PRO A 161 18.20 -12.51 -23.67
N PRO A 162 18.74 -13.46 -24.45
CA PRO A 162 18.95 -14.83 -23.98
C PRO A 162 20.07 -14.90 -22.94
N ASP A 163 19.81 -15.66 -21.87
CA ASP A 163 20.77 -16.07 -20.85
C ASP A 163 22.02 -16.69 -21.49
N SER A 164 23.14 -15.98 -21.45
CA SER A 164 24.45 -16.59 -21.66
C SER A 164 24.82 -17.36 -20.39
N HIS A 165 24.71 -18.69 -20.47
CA HIS A 165 25.22 -19.61 -19.46
C HIS A 165 26.67 -19.26 -19.12
N GLY A 166 26.92 -19.09 -17.82
CA GLY A 166 28.22 -18.81 -17.26
C GLY A 166 29.23 -19.91 -17.58
N ILE A 167 30.45 -19.44 -17.78
CA ILE A 167 31.72 -20.15 -17.76
C ILE A 167 31.66 -21.30 -16.75
N ILE A 168 31.76 -22.52 -17.24
CA ILE A 168 32.09 -23.69 -16.45
C ILE A 168 33.59 -23.55 -16.17
N ASP A 169 33.95 -23.12 -14.96
CA ASP A 169 35.29 -23.33 -14.42
C ASP A 169 35.48 -24.84 -14.27
N GLU A 170 35.98 -25.47 -15.33
CA GLU A 170 36.65 -26.76 -15.26
C GLU A 170 38.00 -26.51 -14.58
N ASP A 171 38.05 -26.63 -13.24
CA ASP A 171 39.23 -27.05 -12.47
C ASP A 171 38.93 -26.96 -10.95
N ASP A 172 38.33 -28.03 -10.40
CA ASP A 172 38.39 -28.36 -8.96
C ASP A 172 38.14 -29.88 -8.78
N GLU A 173 39.19 -30.65 -9.03
CA GLU A 173 39.68 -31.76 -8.21
C GLU A 173 38.69 -32.85 -7.70
N ILE A 174 38.58 -33.97 -8.44
CA ILE A 174 38.43 -35.32 -7.88
C ILE A 174 39.41 -36.25 -8.63
N THR A 175 40.55 -36.57 -8.01
CA THR A 175 41.13 -37.92 -7.78
C THR A 175 42.51 -37.76 -7.14
#